data_AF-A0A7G5ZFU2-F1
#
_entry.id   AF-A0A7G5ZFU2-F1
#
_cell.length_a   1.000
_cell.length_b   1.000
_cell.length_c   1.000
_cell.angle_alpha   90.00
_cell.angle_beta   90.00
_cell.angle_gamma   90.00
#
_symmetry.space_group_name_H-M   'P 1'
#
loop_
_entity.id
_entity.type
_entity.pdbx_description
1 polymer ?
#
loop_
_entity_poly.entity_id
_entity_poly.type
_entity_poly.pdbx_seq_one_letter_code
_entity_poly.pdbx_strand_id
1 'polypeptide(L)'
;MFEFLFKRQGGKSGEGRGAQADGPGSGAGGANAPSAGTGTGAAGAAANTRKREQQAEQLKSLGGDEMRAVEFILHADFSELRLAAAEHLHSREALERVHTAMRNLDRRVAKLTQARLDALRHHDAELARGQAVLDSAQALEGDAHLTPNQVADLDRKWSVIKAPELAEAFAAVRARLGTRLETQVQLQRAMIDRLAALRRLETAGLNAAELAASLERMGQEQEAALAAPEHASLPRALVAEFAAEHARLHASLATLEQAGAALAAREALLAEWQAQPPAELHADNLRKAWQKLPAPPADVAAAAAAALQARFDALLASLPQPVRKREPAPVTHAPGAAHGGRQKGPDAGHTPAPDHPESEGTADGRHAAGPARPPKAPTRASST
;
A
#
# COMPACT_ATOMS: atom_id res chain seq x y z
N MET A 1 19.54 11.47 -29.32
CA MET A 1 20.12 12.82 -29.39
C MET A 1 19.43 13.67 -28.33
N PHE A 2 19.88 13.58 -27.08
CA PHE A 2 19.49 14.48 -25.99
C PHE A 2 20.70 14.64 -25.07
N GLU A 3 21.28 15.83 -25.19
CA GLU A 3 22.46 16.31 -24.48
C GLU A 3 22.11 16.85 -23.08
N PHE A 4 23.04 16.61 -22.16
CA PHE A 4 23.52 17.53 -21.11
C PHE A 4 22.52 18.45 -20.39
N LEU A 5 22.25 18.14 -19.11
CA LEU A 5 21.94 19.16 -18.09
C LEU A 5 22.15 18.62 -16.65
N PHE A 6 23.38 18.21 -16.33
CA PHE A 6 23.85 18.23 -14.93
C PHE A 6 24.93 19.29 -14.78
N LYS A 7 24.44 20.49 -14.50
CA LYS A 7 25.18 21.67 -14.12
C LYS A 7 25.76 21.45 -12.72
N ARG A 8 27.07 21.17 -12.66
CA ARG A 8 27.86 21.27 -11.43
C ARG A 8 28.19 22.75 -11.18
N GLN A 9 27.58 23.34 -10.15
CA GLN A 9 28.17 24.38 -9.31
C GLN A 9 28.47 23.69 -7.97
N GLY A 10 29.62 23.79 -7.31
CA GLY A 10 30.71 24.77 -7.35
C GLY A 10 30.93 25.29 -5.91
N GLY A 11 32.10 25.00 -5.33
CA GLY A 11 32.62 25.49 -4.03
C GLY A 11 33.42 24.39 -3.30
N LYS A 12 34.77 24.29 -3.28
CA LYS A 12 35.86 25.25 -2.90
C LYS A 12 35.64 25.77 -1.47
N SER A 13 36.52 25.68 -0.47
CA SER A 13 37.99 25.54 -0.37
C SER A 13 38.39 25.16 1.07
N GLY A 14 39.61 24.67 1.29
CA GLY A 14 40.26 24.54 2.61
C GLY A 14 41.42 23.56 2.55
N GLU A 15 42.57 23.93 1.99
CA GLU A 15 43.75 24.44 2.71
C GLU A 15 44.24 23.55 3.87
N GLY A 16 45.35 22.86 3.62
CA GLY A 16 46.09 22.04 4.57
C GLY A 16 47.45 21.66 3.99
N ARG A 17 48.29 22.67 3.78
CA ARG A 17 49.65 22.59 3.24
C ARG A 17 50.61 22.36 4.40
N GLY A 18 51.34 21.25 4.40
CA GLY A 18 52.57 21.02 5.18
C GLY A 18 53.37 19.97 4.40
N ALA A 19 54.37 20.31 3.58
CA ALA A 19 55.65 20.95 3.87
C ALA A 19 56.54 20.13 4.84
N GLN A 20 57.53 19.48 4.21
CA GLN A 20 58.94 19.43 4.63
C GLN A 20 59.39 18.25 5.50
N ALA A 21 60.23 17.38 4.92
CA ALA A 21 61.62 17.20 5.34
C ALA A 21 62.36 16.26 4.38
N ASP A 22 63.09 16.84 3.44
CA ASP A 22 64.29 16.24 2.86
C ASP A 22 65.36 16.14 3.96
N GLY A 23 65.97 14.96 4.08
CA GLY A 23 67.12 14.70 4.95
C GLY A 23 68.12 13.79 4.23
N PRO A 24 69.36 14.23 3.98
CA PRO A 24 70.37 13.46 3.27
C PRO A 24 71.13 12.53 4.23
N GLY A 25 71.18 11.24 3.90
CA GLY A 25 71.87 10.21 4.67
C GLY A 25 72.95 9.52 3.86
N SER A 26 74.14 10.11 3.91
CA SER A 26 75.43 9.54 3.49
C SER A 26 75.81 8.31 4.34
N GLY A 27 76.19 7.21 3.70
CA GLY A 27 76.80 6.01 4.30
C GLY A 27 77.18 5.03 3.20
N ALA A 28 78.31 5.22 2.51
CA ALA A 28 79.63 4.71 2.88
C ALA A 28 79.74 3.17 2.76
N GLY A 29 80.48 2.74 1.73
CA GLY A 29 81.52 1.73 1.85
C GLY A 29 81.08 0.27 1.96
N GLY A 30 81.09 -0.43 0.83
CA GLY A 30 80.99 -1.89 0.79
C GLY A 30 81.44 -2.48 -0.54
N ALA A 31 82.69 -2.21 -0.92
CA ALA A 31 83.36 -2.92 -2.00
C ALA A 31 83.49 -4.40 -1.59
N ASN A 32 82.80 -5.30 -2.29
CA ASN A 32 83.02 -6.73 -2.16
C ASN A 32 83.61 -7.25 -3.47
N ALA A 33 84.90 -7.58 -3.39
CA ALA A 33 85.69 -8.17 -4.46
C ALA A 33 85.20 -9.59 -4.80
N PRO A 34 85.38 -10.05 -6.05
CA PRO A 34 85.03 -11.40 -6.47
C PRO A 34 86.06 -12.40 -5.93
N SER A 35 85.65 -13.23 -4.96
CA SER A 35 86.46 -14.38 -4.55
C SER A 35 86.20 -15.53 -5.52
N ALA A 36 87.15 -15.74 -6.43
CA ALA A 36 87.22 -16.89 -7.31
C ALA A 36 87.58 -18.14 -6.48
N GLY A 37 86.55 -18.85 -6.00
CA GLY A 37 86.66 -20.19 -5.45
C GLY A 37 86.50 -21.24 -6.55
N THR A 38 87.60 -21.81 -7.00
CA THR A 38 87.69 -22.93 -7.94
C THR A 38 87.30 -24.25 -7.27
N GLY A 39 86.45 -25.06 -7.94
CA GLY A 39 86.74 -26.49 -8.09
C GLY A 39 85.70 -27.54 -7.69
N THR A 40 84.74 -27.28 -6.78
CA THR A 40 83.78 -28.32 -6.31
C THR A 40 82.29 -27.98 -6.50
N GLY A 41 81.97 -26.77 -6.98
CA GLY A 41 80.59 -26.30 -7.15
C GLY A 41 79.81 -26.93 -8.32
N ALA A 42 80.49 -27.49 -9.32
CA ALA A 42 79.83 -27.97 -10.54
C ALA A 42 78.97 -29.23 -10.33
N ALA A 43 79.42 -30.18 -9.50
CA ALA A 43 78.65 -31.39 -9.18
C ALA A 43 77.42 -31.09 -8.30
N GLY A 44 77.55 -30.17 -7.34
CA GLY A 44 76.44 -29.73 -6.49
C GLY A 44 75.38 -28.90 -7.24
N ALA A 45 75.81 -28.06 -8.19
CA ALA A 45 74.90 -27.33 -9.07
C ALA A 45 74.08 -28.28 -9.96
N ALA A 46 74.71 -29.30 -10.56
CA ALA A 46 74.02 -30.30 -11.36
C ALA A 46 73.01 -31.13 -10.56
N ALA A 47 73.33 -31.49 -9.31
CA ALA A 47 72.41 -32.19 -8.41
C ALA A 47 71.19 -31.32 -8.02
N ASN A 48 71.41 -30.03 -7.73
CA ASN A 48 70.32 -29.08 -7.46
C ASN A 48 69.40 -28.87 -8.67
N THR A 49 69.96 -28.80 -9.89
CA THR A 49 69.16 -28.72 -11.12
C THR A 49 68.29 -29.95 -11.29
N ARG A 50 68.84 -31.16 -11.12
CA ARG A 50 68.06 -32.41 -11.18
C ARG A 50 66.96 -32.47 -10.11
N LYS A 51 67.24 -32.03 -8.88
CA LYS A 51 66.23 -31.96 -7.81
C LYS A 51 65.10 -30.99 -8.16
N ARG A 52 65.44 -29.84 -8.73
CA ARG A 52 64.46 -28.85 -9.21
C ARG A 52 63.58 -29.43 -10.31
N GLU A 53 64.17 -30.10 -11.30
CA GLU A 53 63.43 -30.75 -12.39
C GLU A 53 62.47 -31.82 -11.87
N GLN A 54 62.90 -32.64 -10.92
CA GLN A 54 62.05 -33.65 -10.28
C GLN A 54 60.88 -33.03 -9.53
N GLN A 55 61.12 -31.99 -8.73
CA GLN A 55 60.04 -31.28 -8.03
C GLN A 55 59.12 -30.54 -9.01
N ALA A 56 59.63 -30.02 -10.11
CA ALA A 56 58.81 -29.40 -11.16
C ALA A 56 57.89 -30.44 -11.85
N GLU A 57 58.36 -31.66 -12.06
CA GLU A 57 57.53 -32.74 -12.61
C GLU A 57 56.46 -33.20 -11.61
N GLN A 58 56.81 -33.29 -10.32
CA GLN A 58 55.84 -33.56 -9.26
C GLN A 58 54.74 -32.51 -9.19
N LEU A 59 55.10 -31.22 -9.33
CA LEU A 59 54.14 -30.12 -9.35
C LEU A 59 53.12 -30.29 -10.48
N LYS A 60 53.57 -30.67 -11.68
CA LYS A 60 52.66 -30.94 -12.81
C LYS A 60 51.71 -32.10 -12.51
N SER A 61 52.15 -33.08 -11.71
CA SER A 61 51.34 -34.24 -11.33
C SER A 61 50.25 -33.95 -10.28
N LEU A 62 50.22 -32.75 -9.67
CA LEU A 62 49.29 -32.43 -8.58
C LEU A 62 47.82 -32.46 -9.03
N GLY A 63 47.52 -32.20 -10.31
CA GLY A 63 46.20 -32.44 -10.89
C GLY A 63 45.04 -31.69 -10.23
N GLY A 64 45.31 -30.60 -9.51
CA GLY A 64 44.32 -29.84 -8.74
C GLY A 64 44.01 -30.41 -7.35
N ASP A 65 44.72 -31.44 -6.89
CA ASP A 65 44.64 -31.94 -5.53
C ASP A 65 45.28 -30.92 -4.55
N GLU A 66 44.43 -30.11 -3.92
CA GLU A 66 44.87 -29.05 -3.02
C GLU A 66 45.64 -29.58 -1.81
N MET A 67 45.30 -30.78 -1.31
CA MET A 67 46.00 -31.35 -0.16
C MET A 67 47.42 -31.74 -0.52
N ARG A 68 47.61 -32.36 -1.69
CA ARG A 68 48.96 -32.66 -2.21
C ARG A 68 49.73 -31.39 -2.54
N ALA A 69 49.06 -30.33 -3.00
CA ALA A 69 49.69 -29.03 -3.22
C ALA A 69 50.18 -28.39 -1.92
N VAL A 70 49.37 -28.45 -0.85
CA VAL A 70 49.80 -28.02 0.49
C VAL A 70 51.03 -28.78 0.95
N GLU A 71 50.99 -30.12 0.89
CA GLU A 71 52.13 -30.96 1.26
C GLU A 71 53.38 -30.63 0.46
N PHE A 72 53.24 -30.47 -0.87
CA PHE A 72 54.34 -30.07 -1.75
C PHE A 72 54.93 -28.72 -1.34
N ILE A 73 54.10 -27.72 -1.03
CA ILE A 73 54.58 -26.38 -0.62
C ILE A 73 55.38 -26.45 0.68
N LEU A 74 54.95 -27.27 1.64
CA LEU A 74 55.64 -27.44 2.93
C LEU A 74 57.00 -28.12 2.79
N HIS A 75 57.17 -28.99 1.78
CA HIS A 75 58.40 -29.78 1.58
C HIS A 75 59.31 -29.27 0.44
N ALA A 76 58.80 -28.41 -0.45
CA ALA A 76 59.57 -27.94 -1.60
C ALA A 76 60.68 -26.98 -1.17
N ASP A 77 61.89 -27.19 -1.69
CA ASP A 77 63.07 -26.39 -1.34
C ASP A 77 63.11 -25.07 -2.13
N PHE A 78 62.60 -25.08 -3.36
CA PHE A 78 62.67 -23.95 -4.28
C PHE A 78 61.45 -23.03 -4.16
N SER A 79 61.69 -21.74 -3.90
CA SER A 79 60.63 -20.73 -3.75
C SER A 79 59.73 -20.57 -4.97
N GLU A 80 60.29 -20.69 -6.18
CA GLU A 80 59.48 -20.57 -7.42
C GLU A 80 58.49 -21.72 -7.54
N LEU A 81 58.88 -22.94 -7.14
CA LEU A 81 57.99 -24.11 -7.15
C LEU A 81 56.93 -24.03 -6.05
N ARG A 82 57.28 -23.51 -4.87
CA ARG A 82 56.29 -23.21 -3.81
C ARG A 82 55.27 -22.18 -4.26
N LEU A 83 55.71 -21.12 -4.94
CA LEU A 83 54.82 -20.10 -5.46
C LEU A 83 53.88 -20.67 -6.52
N ALA A 84 54.41 -21.42 -7.49
CA ALA A 84 53.59 -22.08 -8.51
C ALA A 84 52.61 -23.09 -7.91
N ALA A 85 53.01 -23.86 -6.90
CA ALA A 85 52.11 -24.77 -6.19
C ALA A 85 51.00 -24.02 -5.42
N ALA A 86 51.33 -22.88 -4.81
CA ALA A 86 50.37 -22.06 -4.08
C ALA A 86 49.29 -21.48 -4.98
N GLU A 87 49.51 -21.38 -6.29
CA GLU A 87 48.50 -20.95 -7.25
C GLU A 87 47.33 -21.93 -7.34
N HIS A 88 47.53 -23.21 -7.00
CA HIS A 88 46.49 -24.24 -7.02
C HIS A 88 45.60 -24.26 -5.75
N LEU A 89 45.89 -23.43 -4.74
CA LEU A 89 45.12 -23.40 -3.49
C LEU A 89 43.92 -22.45 -3.57
N HIS A 90 42.71 -22.97 -3.38
CA HIS A 90 41.48 -22.18 -3.36
C HIS A 90 40.69 -22.35 -2.06
N SER A 91 40.77 -23.52 -1.41
CA SER A 91 40.08 -23.74 -0.14
C SER A 91 40.67 -22.91 1.00
N ARG A 92 39.79 -22.39 1.85
CA ARG A 92 40.15 -21.57 3.01
C ARG A 92 41.11 -22.30 3.96
N GLU A 93 40.85 -23.58 4.24
CA GLU A 93 41.67 -24.39 5.15
C GLU A 93 43.10 -24.57 4.63
N ALA A 94 43.26 -24.86 3.33
CA ALA A 94 44.56 -25.00 2.70
C ALA A 94 45.35 -23.67 2.72
N LEU A 95 44.67 -22.56 2.41
CA LEU A 95 45.26 -21.23 2.42
C LEU A 95 45.70 -20.80 3.83
N GLU A 96 44.88 -21.03 4.88
CA GLU A 96 45.22 -20.69 6.26
C GLU A 96 46.43 -21.50 6.77
N ARG A 97 46.47 -22.81 6.45
CA ARG A 97 47.59 -23.70 6.80
C ARG A 97 48.88 -23.25 6.12
N VAL A 98 48.85 -23.01 4.82
CA VAL A 98 50.05 -22.59 4.06
C VAL A 98 50.49 -21.18 4.46
N HIS A 99 49.57 -20.23 4.66
CA HIS A 99 49.91 -18.88 5.13
C HIS A 99 50.68 -18.92 6.45
N THR A 100 50.18 -19.71 7.42
CA THR A 100 50.81 -19.85 8.74
C THR A 100 52.22 -20.45 8.63
N ALA A 101 52.38 -21.51 7.84
CA ALA A 101 53.67 -22.16 7.63
C ALA A 101 54.67 -21.29 6.85
N MET A 102 54.21 -20.52 5.87
CA MET A 102 55.06 -19.75 4.96
C MET A 102 55.38 -18.33 5.42
N ARG A 103 54.75 -17.84 6.51
CA ARG A 103 54.88 -16.45 6.98
C ARG A 103 56.34 -15.97 7.14
N ASN A 104 57.21 -16.85 7.62
CA ASN A 104 58.62 -16.56 7.84
C ASN A 104 59.55 -17.24 6.81
N LEU A 105 59.04 -18.23 6.06
CA LEU A 105 59.86 -19.02 5.12
C LEU A 105 59.85 -18.43 3.71
N ASP A 106 58.68 -18.03 3.22
CA ASP A 106 58.51 -17.51 1.86
C ASP A 106 57.48 -16.39 1.82
N ARG A 107 57.98 -15.15 1.86
CA ARG A 107 57.14 -13.94 1.93
C ARG A 107 56.24 -13.78 0.70
N ARG A 108 56.62 -14.30 -0.47
CA ARG A 108 55.80 -14.19 -1.70
C ARG A 108 54.58 -15.09 -1.60
N VAL A 109 54.78 -16.34 -1.20
CA VAL A 109 53.70 -17.31 -0.97
C VAL A 109 52.75 -16.82 0.13
N ALA A 110 53.30 -16.30 1.24
CA ALA A 110 52.49 -15.73 2.32
C ALA A 110 51.63 -14.55 1.84
N LYS A 111 52.17 -13.64 1.03
CA LYS A 111 51.40 -12.52 0.47
C LYS A 111 50.28 -12.99 -0.48
N LEU A 112 50.56 -13.96 -1.35
CA LEU A 112 49.56 -14.51 -2.28
C LEU A 112 48.41 -15.17 -1.53
N THR A 113 48.73 -16.05 -0.57
CA THR A 113 47.73 -16.76 0.25
C THR A 113 46.90 -15.81 1.10
N GLN A 114 47.52 -14.79 1.71
CA GLN A 114 46.82 -13.75 2.45
C GLN A 114 45.85 -12.96 1.55
N ALA A 115 46.29 -12.54 0.36
CA ALA A 115 45.43 -11.81 -0.58
C ALA A 115 44.21 -12.64 -1.02
N ARG A 116 44.40 -13.96 -1.23
CA ARG A 116 43.29 -14.88 -1.54
C ARG A 116 42.34 -15.06 -0.35
N LEU A 117 42.86 -15.21 0.87
CA LEU A 117 42.03 -15.27 2.08
C LEU A 117 41.19 -14.01 2.26
N ASP A 118 41.78 -12.84 2.02
CA ASP A 118 41.05 -11.57 2.11
C ASP A 118 39.98 -11.47 1.00
N ALA A 119 40.28 -11.93 -0.22
CA ALA A 119 39.28 -12.02 -1.29
C ALA A 119 38.10 -12.95 -0.92
N LEU A 120 38.36 -14.12 -0.34
CA LEU A 120 37.33 -15.03 0.16
C LEU A 120 36.48 -14.38 1.27
N ARG A 121 37.12 -13.74 2.25
CA ARG A 121 36.42 -13.01 3.32
C ARG A 121 35.53 -11.89 2.77
N HIS A 122 36.02 -11.15 1.78
CA HIS A 122 35.23 -10.12 1.11
C HIS A 122 34.03 -10.71 0.38
N HIS A 123 34.21 -11.82 -0.34
CA HIS A 123 33.11 -12.53 -1.00
C HIS A 123 32.07 -13.05 0.01
N ASP A 124 32.50 -13.74 1.07
CA ASP A 124 31.62 -14.22 2.14
C ASP A 124 30.83 -13.07 2.79
N ALA A 125 31.47 -11.92 3.00
CA ALA A 125 30.82 -10.74 3.56
C ALA A 125 29.83 -10.06 2.59
N GLU A 126 30.04 -10.16 1.27
CA GLU A 126 29.06 -9.73 0.26
C GLU A 126 27.88 -10.70 0.20
N LEU A 127 28.14 -12.02 0.21
CA LEU A 127 27.10 -13.05 0.28
C LEU A 127 26.22 -12.90 1.51
N ALA A 128 26.81 -12.72 2.70
CA ALA A 128 26.06 -12.52 3.93
C ALA A 128 25.20 -11.24 3.90
N ARG A 129 25.70 -10.15 3.30
CA ARG A 129 24.90 -8.92 3.09
C ARG A 129 23.76 -9.16 2.11
N GLY A 130 24.01 -9.87 1.02
CA GLY A 130 22.99 -10.29 0.05
C GLY A 130 21.89 -11.10 0.71
N GLN A 131 22.26 -12.09 1.53
CA GLN A 131 21.32 -12.93 2.25
C GLN A 131 20.45 -12.11 3.22
N ALA A 132 21.04 -11.20 4.00
CA ALA A 132 20.28 -10.35 4.91
C ALA A 132 19.26 -9.44 4.18
N VAL A 133 19.60 -8.95 2.98
CA VAL A 133 18.66 -8.20 2.13
C VAL A 133 17.56 -9.10 1.59
N LEU A 134 17.89 -10.33 1.18
CA LEU A 134 16.92 -11.31 0.71
C LEU A 134 15.93 -11.70 1.83
N ASP A 135 16.42 -11.95 3.04
CA ASP A 135 15.58 -12.25 4.21
C ASP A 135 14.64 -11.07 4.54
N SER A 136 15.16 -9.84 4.45
CA SER A 136 14.35 -8.62 4.61
C SER A 136 13.26 -8.50 3.54
N ALA A 137 13.57 -8.87 2.30
CA ALA A 137 12.62 -8.84 1.20
C ALA A 137 11.53 -9.92 1.35
N GLN A 138 11.88 -11.10 1.85
CA GLN A 138 10.92 -12.16 2.18
C GLN A 138 10.04 -11.77 3.36
N ALA A 139 10.57 -11.10 4.38
CA ALA A 139 9.76 -10.57 5.49
C ALA A 139 8.71 -9.57 4.99
N LEU A 140 9.06 -8.72 4.00
CA LEU A 140 8.13 -7.78 3.37
C LEU A 140 7.02 -8.46 2.55
N GLU A 141 7.23 -9.69 2.06
CA GLU A 141 6.16 -10.46 1.39
C GLU A 141 5.02 -10.81 2.34
N GLY A 142 5.28 -10.93 3.65
CA GLY A 142 4.27 -11.17 4.68
C GLY A 142 3.70 -9.88 5.30
N ASP A 143 4.27 -8.72 5.02
CA ASP A 143 3.81 -7.45 5.58
C ASP A 143 2.51 -7.00 4.89
N ALA A 144 1.48 -6.73 5.69
CA ALA A 144 0.19 -6.22 5.25
C ALA A 144 0.28 -4.77 4.74
N HIS A 145 1.27 -4.01 5.19
CA HIS A 145 1.47 -2.60 4.86
C HIS A 145 2.68 -2.37 3.95
N LEU A 146 2.80 -3.19 2.90
CA LEU A 146 3.83 -3.01 1.88
C LEU A 146 3.70 -1.63 1.22
N THR A 147 4.80 -0.89 1.17
CA THR A 147 4.87 0.44 0.55
C THR A 147 5.88 0.48 -0.60
N PRO A 148 5.67 1.32 -1.62
CA PRO A 148 6.63 1.48 -2.72
C PRO A 148 8.04 1.92 -2.25
N ASN A 149 8.12 2.70 -1.17
CA ASN A 149 9.38 3.18 -0.62
C ASN A 149 10.23 2.04 -0.02
N GLN A 150 9.61 1.09 0.68
CA GLN A 150 10.32 -0.09 1.20
C GLN A 150 10.96 -0.91 0.07
N VAL A 151 10.24 -1.10 -1.04
CA VAL A 151 10.76 -1.81 -2.22
C VAL A 151 11.90 -1.02 -2.89
N ALA A 152 11.77 0.30 -3.01
CA ALA A 152 12.85 1.14 -3.54
C ALA A 152 14.11 1.10 -2.65
N ASP A 153 13.94 1.07 -1.33
CA ASP A 153 15.06 0.96 -0.40
C ASP A 153 15.73 -0.43 -0.44
N LEU A 154 14.96 -1.51 -0.67
CA LEU A 154 15.52 -2.83 -0.98
C LEU A 154 16.36 -2.79 -2.25
N ASP A 155 15.82 -2.21 -3.34
CA ASP A 155 16.50 -2.13 -4.64
C ASP A 155 17.82 -1.34 -4.52
N ARG A 156 17.83 -0.26 -3.74
CA ARG A 156 19.04 0.52 -3.43
C ARG A 156 20.07 -0.32 -2.67
N LYS A 157 19.66 -1.05 -1.63
CA LYS A 157 20.55 -1.94 -0.86
C LYS A 157 21.14 -3.03 -1.74
N TRP A 158 20.31 -3.64 -2.60
CA TRP A 158 20.75 -4.68 -3.52
C TRP A 158 21.74 -4.17 -4.56
N SER A 159 21.54 -2.96 -5.09
CA SER A 159 22.37 -2.38 -6.17
C SER A 159 23.86 -2.24 -5.85
N VAL A 160 24.23 -2.24 -4.55
CA VAL A 160 25.63 -2.11 -4.11
C VAL A 160 26.26 -3.44 -3.68
N ILE A 161 25.49 -4.53 -3.61
CA ILE A 161 25.97 -5.84 -3.17
C ILE A 161 26.48 -6.66 -4.37
N LYS A 162 27.60 -7.36 -4.19
CA LYS A 162 28.21 -8.23 -5.21
C LYS A 162 28.02 -9.71 -4.86
N ALA A 163 26.80 -10.21 -5.07
CA ALA A 163 26.39 -11.60 -4.79
C ALA A 163 25.56 -12.18 -5.95
N PRO A 164 26.17 -12.49 -7.11
CA PRO A 164 25.46 -13.01 -8.29
C PRO A 164 24.72 -14.33 -8.03
N GLU A 165 25.19 -15.13 -7.07
CA GLU A 165 24.60 -16.41 -6.66
C GLU A 165 23.18 -16.24 -6.11
N LEU A 166 22.90 -15.07 -5.54
CA LEU A 166 21.60 -14.74 -4.93
C LEU A 166 20.70 -13.90 -5.86
N ALA A 167 21.17 -13.54 -7.05
CA ALA A 167 20.47 -12.62 -7.96
C ALA A 167 19.12 -13.15 -8.45
N GLU A 168 19.04 -14.44 -8.77
CA GLU A 168 17.79 -15.07 -9.21
C GLU A 168 16.75 -15.11 -8.07
N ALA A 169 17.19 -15.49 -6.87
CA ALA A 169 16.34 -15.53 -5.69
C ALA A 169 15.79 -14.14 -5.34
N PHE A 170 16.64 -13.11 -5.38
CA PHE A 170 16.22 -11.73 -5.17
C PHE A 170 15.25 -11.26 -6.26
N ALA A 171 15.53 -11.53 -7.53
CA ALA A 171 14.65 -11.16 -8.64
C ALA A 171 13.26 -11.80 -8.51
N ALA A 172 13.18 -13.06 -8.08
CA ALA A 172 11.92 -13.75 -7.85
C ALA A 172 11.08 -13.09 -6.73
N VAL A 173 11.70 -12.80 -5.58
CA VAL A 173 11.05 -12.06 -4.48
C VAL A 173 10.60 -10.67 -4.95
N ARG A 174 11.48 -9.97 -5.68
CA ARG A 174 11.22 -8.62 -6.19
C ARG A 174 10.04 -8.57 -7.16
N ALA A 175 9.88 -9.60 -8.00
CA ALA A 175 8.74 -9.74 -8.90
C ALA A 175 7.44 -9.92 -8.11
N ARG A 176 7.43 -10.79 -7.08
CA ARG A 176 6.25 -10.99 -6.22
C ARG A 176 5.86 -9.72 -5.47
N LEU A 177 6.82 -8.99 -4.90
CA LEU A 177 6.56 -7.68 -4.28
C LEU A 177 5.99 -6.67 -5.31
N GLY A 178 6.46 -6.70 -6.55
CA GLY A 178 5.92 -5.89 -7.64
C GLY A 178 4.45 -6.19 -7.95
N THR A 179 4.11 -7.48 -8.11
CA THR A 179 2.72 -7.91 -8.32
C THR A 179 1.80 -7.53 -7.17
N ARG A 180 2.27 -7.61 -5.92
CA ARG A 180 1.49 -7.16 -4.75
C ARG A 180 1.21 -5.67 -4.80
N LEU A 181 2.22 -4.83 -5.05
CA LEU A 181 2.04 -3.38 -5.18
C LEU A 181 1.08 -3.02 -6.32
N GLU A 182 1.18 -3.70 -7.46
CA GLU A 182 0.24 -3.51 -8.57
C GLU A 182 -1.19 -3.86 -8.16
N THR A 183 -1.37 -5.00 -7.48
CA THR A 183 -2.68 -5.44 -6.94
C THR A 183 -3.25 -4.40 -5.98
N GLN A 184 -2.44 -3.80 -5.11
CA GLN A 184 -2.85 -2.73 -4.20
C GLN A 184 -3.35 -1.49 -4.97
N VAL A 185 -2.61 -1.04 -5.99
CA VAL A 185 -3.01 0.12 -6.81
C VAL A 185 -4.30 -0.17 -7.57
N GLN A 186 -4.44 -1.36 -8.15
CA GLN A 186 -5.67 -1.79 -8.82
C GLN A 186 -6.85 -1.81 -7.84
N LEU A 187 -6.65 -2.32 -6.63
CA LEU A 187 -7.68 -2.35 -5.58
C LEU A 187 -8.11 -0.94 -5.16
N GLN A 188 -7.16 -0.03 -4.93
CA GLN A 188 -7.44 1.38 -4.63
C GLN A 188 -8.17 2.08 -5.77
N ARG A 189 -7.79 1.80 -7.03
CA ARG A 189 -8.45 2.37 -8.20
C ARG A 189 -9.88 1.87 -8.34
N ALA A 190 -10.09 0.56 -8.19
CA ALA A 190 -11.41 -0.06 -8.21
C ALA A 190 -12.33 0.53 -7.13
N MET A 191 -11.80 0.84 -5.95
CA MET A 191 -12.55 1.49 -4.87
C MET A 191 -13.04 2.89 -5.28
N ILE A 192 -12.18 3.70 -5.91
CA ILE A 192 -12.54 5.04 -6.41
C ILE A 192 -13.61 4.93 -7.50
N ASP A 193 -13.41 4.04 -8.46
CA ASP A 193 -14.34 3.85 -9.58
C ASP A 193 -15.70 3.31 -9.10
N ARG A 194 -15.71 2.42 -8.09
CA ARG A 194 -16.93 1.91 -7.45
C ARG A 194 -17.69 3.01 -6.71
N LEU A 195 -17.02 3.84 -5.91
CA LEU A 195 -17.65 4.98 -5.24
C LEU A 195 -18.24 5.98 -6.24
N ALA A 196 -17.52 6.25 -7.34
CA ALA A 196 -18.03 7.08 -8.42
C ALA A 196 -19.25 6.46 -9.12
N ALA A 197 -19.25 5.14 -9.34
CA ALA A 197 -20.39 4.43 -9.90
C ALA A 197 -21.60 4.46 -8.97
N LEU A 198 -21.40 4.27 -7.66
CA LEU A 198 -22.44 4.34 -6.64
C LEU A 198 -23.12 5.72 -6.63
N ARG A 199 -22.34 6.81 -6.66
CA ARG A 199 -22.85 8.20 -6.73
C ARG A 199 -23.65 8.47 -8.00
N ARG A 200 -23.35 7.80 -9.13
CA ARG A 200 -24.11 7.94 -10.38
C ARG A 200 -25.45 7.21 -10.37
N LEU A 201 -25.64 6.18 -9.53
CA LEU A 201 -26.89 5.42 -9.48
C LEU A 201 -28.09 6.30 -9.10
N GLU A 202 -27.89 7.30 -8.24
CA GLU A 202 -28.95 8.23 -7.82
C GLU A 202 -29.56 8.98 -9.00
N THR A 203 -28.74 9.37 -9.98
CA THR A 203 -29.15 10.15 -11.15
C THR A 203 -29.49 9.29 -12.38
N ALA A 204 -29.33 7.96 -12.28
CA ALA A 204 -29.46 7.07 -13.43
C ALA A 204 -30.92 6.80 -13.84
N GLY A 205 -31.90 7.21 -13.03
CA GLY A 205 -33.33 7.01 -13.33
C GLY A 205 -33.75 5.54 -13.35
N LEU A 206 -33.03 4.67 -12.64
CA LEU A 206 -33.32 3.24 -12.55
C LEU A 206 -34.64 3.00 -11.82
N ASN A 207 -35.35 1.94 -12.21
CA ASN A 207 -36.46 1.47 -11.40
C ASN A 207 -35.97 0.77 -10.11
N ALA A 208 -36.88 0.51 -9.16
CA ALA A 208 -36.53 -0.08 -7.87
C ALA A 208 -35.79 -1.42 -7.98
N ALA A 209 -36.23 -2.32 -8.87
CA ALA A 209 -35.60 -3.63 -9.05
C ALA A 209 -34.18 -3.53 -9.63
N GLU A 210 -33.97 -2.65 -10.61
CA GLU A 210 -32.65 -2.39 -11.20
C GLU A 210 -31.69 -1.73 -10.21
N LEU A 211 -32.19 -0.79 -9.40
CA LEU A 211 -31.41 -0.16 -8.34
C LEU A 211 -31.01 -1.18 -7.27
N ALA A 212 -31.95 -2.02 -6.83
CA ALA A 212 -31.70 -3.09 -5.87
C ALA A 212 -30.60 -4.05 -6.35
N ALA A 213 -30.72 -4.57 -7.58
CA ALA A 213 -29.73 -5.47 -8.17
C ALA A 213 -28.36 -4.80 -8.32
N SER A 214 -28.34 -3.50 -8.67
CA SER A 214 -27.09 -2.74 -8.80
C SER A 214 -26.41 -2.53 -7.44
N LEU A 215 -27.17 -2.22 -6.39
CA LEU A 215 -26.66 -2.04 -5.02
C LEU A 215 -26.14 -3.36 -4.44
N GLU A 216 -26.83 -4.47 -4.67
CA GLU A 216 -26.40 -5.80 -4.24
C GLU A 216 -25.07 -6.18 -4.89
N ARG A 217 -24.95 -6.04 -6.22
CA ARG A 217 -23.71 -6.30 -6.95
C ARG A 217 -22.55 -5.45 -6.40
N MET A 218 -22.77 -4.15 -6.19
CA MET A 218 -21.73 -3.28 -5.62
C MET A 218 -21.37 -3.66 -4.17
N GLY A 219 -22.33 -4.15 -3.39
CA GLY A 219 -22.10 -4.69 -2.05
C GLY A 219 -21.18 -5.91 -2.08
N GLN A 220 -21.48 -6.89 -2.95
CA GLN A 220 -20.66 -8.09 -3.13
C GLN A 220 -19.23 -7.75 -3.59
N GLU A 221 -19.08 -6.81 -4.54
CA GLU A 221 -17.77 -6.33 -4.99
C GLU A 221 -16.98 -5.66 -3.85
N GLN A 222 -17.67 -4.92 -2.96
CA GLN A 222 -17.06 -4.30 -1.79
C GLN A 222 -16.61 -5.35 -0.76
N GLU A 223 -17.43 -6.35 -0.48
CA GLU A 223 -17.09 -7.45 0.41
C GLU A 223 -15.89 -8.24 -0.11
N ALA A 224 -15.85 -8.54 -1.41
CA ALA A 224 -14.71 -9.18 -2.05
C ALA A 224 -13.43 -8.34 -1.93
N ALA A 225 -13.53 -7.01 -2.08
CA ALA A 225 -12.41 -6.10 -1.90
C ALA A 225 -11.89 -6.06 -0.44
N LEU A 226 -12.78 -6.16 0.54
CA LEU A 226 -12.43 -6.20 1.96
C LEU A 226 -11.87 -7.56 2.41
N ALA A 227 -12.24 -8.64 1.72
CA ALA A 227 -11.68 -9.97 1.94
C ALA A 227 -10.32 -10.18 1.26
N ALA A 228 -9.91 -9.27 0.35
CA ALA A 228 -8.65 -9.39 -0.36
C ALA A 228 -7.45 -9.29 0.61
N PRO A 229 -6.35 -10.04 0.38
CA PRO A 229 -5.15 -9.95 1.21
C PRO A 229 -4.59 -8.52 1.32
N GLU A 230 -4.75 -7.74 0.25
CA GLU A 230 -4.26 -6.37 0.13
C GLU A 230 -5.22 -5.30 0.67
N HIS A 231 -6.33 -5.68 1.33
CA HIS A 231 -7.34 -4.72 1.83
C HIS A 231 -6.76 -3.64 2.76
N ALA A 232 -5.68 -3.94 3.47
CA ALA A 232 -5.00 -3.01 4.38
C ALA A 232 -4.43 -1.77 3.64
N SER A 233 -4.27 -1.84 2.32
CA SER A 233 -3.89 -0.70 1.47
C SER A 233 -5.04 0.27 1.18
N LEU A 234 -6.30 -0.11 1.45
CA LEU A 234 -7.46 0.73 1.14
C LEU A 234 -7.54 1.95 2.06
N PRO A 235 -7.76 3.17 1.51
CA PRO A 235 -7.99 4.36 2.32
C PRO A 235 -9.27 4.21 3.17
N ARG A 236 -9.11 4.19 4.50
CA ARG A 236 -10.23 4.01 5.46
C ARG A 236 -11.37 5.01 5.25
N ALA A 237 -11.05 6.25 4.87
CA ALA A 237 -12.04 7.27 4.57
C ALA A 237 -12.95 6.87 3.40
N LEU A 238 -12.37 6.37 2.30
CA LEU A 238 -13.16 5.93 1.13
C LEU A 238 -14.04 4.72 1.46
N VAL A 239 -13.55 3.80 2.30
CA VAL A 239 -14.35 2.65 2.77
C VAL A 239 -15.56 3.12 3.58
N ALA A 240 -15.36 4.07 4.48
CA ALA A 240 -16.46 4.65 5.25
C ALA A 240 -17.45 5.44 4.37
N GLU A 241 -16.94 6.22 3.41
CA GLU A 241 -17.78 6.95 2.45
C GLU A 241 -18.63 6.00 1.60
N PHE A 242 -18.06 4.90 1.10
CA PHE A 242 -18.83 3.89 0.36
C PHE A 242 -19.95 3.31 1.22
N ALA A 243 -19.66 2.92 2.47
CA ALA A 243 -20.67 2.36 3.37
C ALA A 243 -21.81 3.35 3.64
N ALA A 244 -21.50 4.63 3.85
CA ALA A 244 -22.48 5.67 4.08
C ALA A 244 -23.37 5.91 2.84
N GLU A 245 -22.77 6.02 1.66
CA GLU A 245 -23.48 6.21 0.40
C GLU A 245 -24.36 5.01 0.05
N HIS A 246 -23.85 3.79 0.29
CA HIS A 246 -24.57 2.54 0.03
C HIS A 246 -25.80 2.44 0.95
N ALA A 247 -25.63 2.74 2.24
CA ALA A 247 -26.74 2.81 3.19
C ALA A 247 -27.80 3.87 2.82
N ARG A 248 -27.35 5.06 2.37
CA ARG A 248 -28.23 6.13 1.90
C ARG A 248 -29.08 5.69 0.71
N LEU A 249 -28.47 5.04 -0.28
CA LEU A 249 -29.19 4.55 -1.46
C LEU A 249 -30.13 3.39 -1.13
N HIS A 250 -29.78 2.51 -0.19
CA HIS A 250 -30.69 1.50 0.32
C HIS A 250 -31.93 2.11 1.00
N ALA A 251 -31.76 3.20 1.76
CA ALA A 251 -32.91 3.91 2.35
C ALA A 251 -33.80 4.56 1.27
N SER A 252 -33.18 5.11 0.21
CA SER A 252 -33.92 5.63 -0.96
C SER A 252 -34.70 4.52 -1.66
N LEU A 253 -34.07 3.37 -1.91
CA LEU A 253 -34.71 2.19 -2.49
C LEU A 253 -35.94 1.75 -1.69
N ALA A 254 -35.81 1.63 -0.36
CA ALA A 254 -36.94 1.28 0.51
C ALA A 254 -38.12 2.26 0.37
N THR A 255 -37.83 3.55 0.16
CA THR A 255 -38.86 4.58 -0.09
C THR A 255 -39.54 4.38 -1.46
N LEU A 256 -38.78 4.04 -2.50
CA LEU A 256 -39.31 3.73 -3.83
C LEU A 256 -40.21 2.48 -3.79
N GLU A 257 -39.78 1.43 -3.09
CA GLU A 257 -40.54 0.19 -2.93
C GLU A 257 -41.85 0.41 -2.18
N GLN A 258 -41.82 1.19 -1.10
CA GLN A 258 -43.03 1.59 -0.37
C GLN A 258 -43.98 2.41 -1.24
N ALA A 259 -43.46 3.34 -2.04
CA ALA A 259 -44.26 4.11 -2.99
C ALA A 259 -44.93 3.20 -4.03
N GLY A 260 -44.18 2.27 -4.62
CA GLY A 260 -44.69 1.28 -5.57
C GLY A 260 -45.77 0.39 -4.96
N ALA A 261 -45.55 -0.12 -3.74
CA ALA A 261 -46.52 -0.93 -3.02
C ALA A 261 -47.82 -0.15 -2.71
N ALA A 262 -47.71 1.13 -2.31
CA ALA A 262 -48.86 1.99 -2.07
C ALA A 262 -49.69 2.22 -3.34
N LEU A 263 -49.05 2.44 -4.49
CA LEU A 263 -49.72 2.58 -5.78
C LEU A 263 -50.38 1.28 -6.22
N ALA A 264 -49.68 0.15 -6.12
CA ALA A 264 -50.21 -1.16 -6.48
C ALA A 264 -51.44 -1.53 -5.63
N ALA A 265 -51.40 -1.26 -4.31
CA ALA A 265 -52.55 -1.48 -3.43
C ALA A 265 -53.76 -0.62 -3.82
N ARG A 266 -53.54 0.65 -4.17
CA ARG A 266 -54.59 1.56 -4.66
C ARG A 266 -55.17 1.11 -5.99
N GLU A 267 -54.32 0.70 -6.92
CA GLU A 267 -54.75 0.20 -8.22
C GLU A 267 -55.56 -1.09 -8.10
N ALA A 268 -55.10 -2.05 -7.30
CA ALA A 268 -55.80 -3.31 -7.06
C ALA A 268 -57.19 -3.09 -6.44
N LEU A 269 -57.28 -2.23 -5.43
CA LEU A 269 -58.56 -1.92 -4.78
C LEU A 269 -59.52 -1.18 -5.74
N LEU A 270 -59.00 -0.26 -6.55
CA LEU A 270 -59.79 0.42 -7.56
C LEU A 270 -60.30 -0.55 -8.64
N ALA A 271 -59.46 -1.49 -9.07
CA ALA A 271 -59.85 -2.52 -10.03
C ALA A 271 -60.94 -3.44 -9.46
N GLU A 272 -60.84 -3.80 -8.17
CA GLU A 272 -61.87 -4.58 -7.47
C GLU A 272 -63.22 -3.85 -7.44
N TRP A 273 -63.23 -2.56 -7.09
CA TRP A 273 -64.46 -1.77 -7.09
C TRP A 273 -65.04 -1.57 -8.49
N GLN A 274 -64.19 -1.42 -9.51
CA GLN A 274 -64.63 -1.30 -10.90
C GLN A 274 -65.27 -2.59 -11.43
N ALA A 275 -64.95 -3.75 -10.83
CA ALA A 275 -65.57 -5.03 -11.17
C ALA A 275 -66.91 -5.27 -10.45
N GLN A 276 -67.23 -4.53 -9.39
CA GLN A 276 -68.49 -4.69 -8.63
C GLN A 276 -69.66 -3.94 -9.29
N PRO A 277 -70.90 -4.46 -9.21
CA PRO A 277 -72.08 -3.77 -9.72
C PRO A 277 -72.27 -2.39 -9.05
N PRO A 278 -72.57 -1.30 -9.80
CA PRO A 278 -72.73 0.04 -9.23
C PRO A 278 -73.80 0.17 -8.15
N ALA A 279 -74.76 -0.76 -8.10
CA ALA A 279 -75.83 -0.78 -7.10
C ALA A 279 -75.34 -1.23 -5.70
N GLU A 280 -74.23 -1.96 -5.62
CA GLU A 280 -73.65 -2.49 -4.37
C GLU A 280 -72.59 -1.55 -3.77
N LEU A 281 -72.13 -0.58 -4.57
CA LEU A 281 -71.10 0.36 -4.17
C LEU A 281 -71.70 1.55 -3.40
N HIS A 282 -71.19 1.78 -2.18
CA HIS A 282 -71.55 2.93 -1.36
C HIS A 282 -70.43 3.97 -1.32
N ALA A 283 -70.69 5.17 -1.84
CA ALA A 283 -69.70 6.24 -1.98
C ALA A 283 -68.93 6.56 -0.67
N ASP A 284 -69.61 6.57 0.48
CA ASP A 284 -68.97 6.87 1.76
C ASP A 284 -68.04 5.76 2.24
N ASN A 285 -68.36 4.50 1.93
CA ASN A 285 -67.48 3.37 2.25
C ASN A 285 -66.24 3.38 1.35
N LEU A 286 -66.40 3.71 0.07
CA LEU A 286 -65.29 3.84 -0.88
C LEU A 286 -64.32 4.94 -0.45
N ARG A 287 -64.81 6.13 -0.09
CA ARG A 287 -63.95 7.22 0.40
C ARG A 287 -63.19 6.82 1.66
N LYS A 288 -63.87 6.19 2.63
CA LYS A 288 -63.22 5.71 3.87
C LYS A 288 -62.15 4.67 3.58
N ALA A 289 -62.43 3.72 2.68
CA ALA A 289 -61.46 2.69 2.31
C ALA A 289 -60.27 3.29 1.53
N TRP A 290 -60.51 4.22 0.61
CA TRP A 290 -59.47 4.92 -0.14
C TRP A 290 -58.55 5.74 0.77
N GLN A 291 -59.11 6.45 1.75
CA GLN A 291 -58.34 7.23 2.74
C GLN A 291 -57.53 6.36 3.71
N LYS A 292 -57.92 5.10 3.91
CA LYS A 292 -57.16 4.15 4.75
C LYS A 292 -55.92 3.60 4.06
N LEU A 293 -55.84 3.68 2.73
CA LEU A 293 -54.67 3.20 1.99
C LEU A 293 -53.48 4.15 2.19
N PRO A 294 -52.25 3.61 2.29
CA PRO A 294 -51.03 4.43 2.34
C PRO A 294 -51.00 5.47 1.22
N ALA A 295 -50.67 6.72 1.56
CA ALA A 295 -50.47 7.77 0.58
C ALA A 295 -49.09 7.59 -0.07
N PRO A 296 -48.99 7.54 -1.43
CA PRO A 296 -47.69 7.51 -2.07
C PRO A 296 -46.95 8.83 -1.77
N PRO A 297 -45.63 8.80 -1.53
CA PRO A 297 -44.84 9.99 -1.33
C PRO A 297 -44.94 10.90 -2.56
N ALA A 298 -45.16 12.20 -2.31
CA ALA A 298 -45.48 13.17 -3.36
C ALA A 298 -44.38 13.28 -4.43
N ASP A 299 -43.11 13.09 -4.05
CA ASP A 299 -41.98 13.41 -4.92
C ASP A 299 -41.66 12.31 -5.94
N VAL A 300 -41.96 11.05 -5.62
CA VAL A 300 -41.52 9.88 -6.42
C VAL A 300 -42.54 9.48 -7.48
N ALA A 301 -43.84 9.71 -7.21
CA ALA A 301 -44.91 9.17 -8.05
C ALA A 301 -46.14 10.08 -8.17
N ALA A 302 -45.97 11.40 -8.09
CA ALA A 302 -47.05 12.38 -8.19
C ALA A 302 -48.00 12.11 -9.37
N ALA A 303 -47.46 11.87 -10.56
CA ALA A 303 -48.25 11.69 -11.78
C ALA A 303 -49.11 10.41 -11.74
N ALA A 304 -48.52 9.28 -11.31
CA ALA A 304 -49.25 8.01 -11.19
C ALA A 304 -50.33 8.09 -10.09
N ALA A 305 -49.99 8.71 -8.95
CA ALA A 305 -50.93 8.94 -7.87
C ALA A 305 -52.12 9.82 -8.30
N ALA A 306 -51.85 10.91 -9.04
CA ALA A 306 -52.88 11.78 -9.58
C ALA A 306 -53.79 11.07 -10.60
N ALA A 307 -53.22 10.22 -11.46
CA ALA A 307 -54.01 9.42 -12.40
C ALA A 307 -54.93 8.43 -11.68
N LEU A 308 -54.44 7.74 -10.64
CA LEU A 308 -55.26 6.85 -9.82
C LEU A 308 -56.37 7.62 -9.08
N GLN A 309 -56.05 8.81 -8.55
CA GLN A 309 -57.02 9.68 -7.92
C GLN A 309 -58.12 10.12 -8.89
N ALA A 310 -57.76 10.55 -10.11
CA ALA A 310 -58.72 10.92 -11.14
C ALA A 310 -59.65 9.76 -11.55
N ARG A 311 -59.10 8.53 -11.67
CA ARG A 311 -59.91 7.32 -11.94
C ARG A 311 -60.86 7.01 -10.77
N PHE A 312 -60.41 7.19 -9.53
CA PHE A 312 -61.27 7.03 -8.35
C PHE A 312 -62.40 8.06 -8.32
N ASP A 313 -62.10 9.33 -8.61
CA ASP A 313 -63.12 10.39 -8.64
C ASP A 313 -64.13 10.16 -9.78
N ALA A 314 -63.69 9.66 -10.94
CA ALA A 314 -64.57 9.25 -12.03
C ALA A 314 -65.50 8.09 -11.63
N LEU A 315 -64.99 7.11 -10.85
CA LEU A 315 -65.81 6.03 -10.30
C LEU A 315 -66.85 6.58 -9.31
N LEU A 316 -66.47 7.51 -8.42
CA LEU A 316 -67.44 8.12 -7.51
C LEU A 316 -68.53 8.91 -8.25
N ALA A 317 -68.18 9.55 -9.36
CA ALA A 317 -69.13 10.30 -10.19
C ALA A 317 -70.11 9.41 -10.95
N SER A 318 -69.78 8.14 -11.21
CA SER A 318 -70.66 7.20 -11.92
C SER A 318 -71.69 6.50 -11.02
N LEU A 319 -71.58 6.63 -9.70
CA LEU A 319 -72.51 6.01 -8.76
C LEU A 319 -73.89 6.70 -8.76
N PRO A 320 -74.99 5.96 -8.55
CA PRO A 320 -76.32 6.54 -8.47
C PRO A 320 -76.39 7.55 -7.32
N GLN A 321 -76.71 8.81 -7.63
CA GLN A 321 -76.89 9.81 -6.58
C GLN A 321 -78.12 9.43 -5.74
N PRO A 322 -78.04 9.45 -4.39
CA PRO A 322 -79.20 9.22 -3.56
C PRO A 322 -80.23 10.27 -3.94
N VAL A 323 -81.34 9.82 -4.53
CA VAL A 323 -82.46 10.68 -4.92
C VAL A 323 -82.92 11.33 -3.63
N ARG A 324 -82.49 12.58 -3.40
CA ARG A 324 -82.91 13.35 -2.24
C ARG A 324 -84.41 13.48 -2.38
N LYS A 325 -85.13 12.66 -1.62
CA LYS A 325 -86.58 12.71 -1.51
C LYS A 325 -86.89 14.12 -1.05
N ARG A 326 -87.40 14.93 -1.98
CA ARG A 326 -87.59 16.37 -1.85
C ARG A 326 -88.41 16.61 -0.59
N GLU A 327 -87.77 17.09 0.46
CA GLU A 327 -88.42 17.48 1.70
C GLU A 327 -89.38 18.64 1.37
N PRO A 328 -90.67 18.56 1.78
CA PRO A 328 -91.66 19.58 1.44
C PRO A 328 -91.29 20.93 2.05
N ALA A 329 -91.46 21.98 1.24
CA ALA A 329 -91.02 23.34 1.52
C ALA A 329 -91.50 23.89 2.88
N PRO A 330 -90.61 24.45 3.71
CA PRO A 330 -91.01 25.27 4.86
C PRO A 330 -91.55 26.62 4.38
N VAL A 331 -92.69 27.00 4.97
CA VAL A 331 -93.45 28.21 4.70
C VAL A 331 -92.65 29.45 5.07
N THR A 332 -92.61 30.41 4.15
CA THR A 332 -92.08 31.76 4.29
C THR A 332 -92.76 32.53 5.43
N HIS A 333 -92.00 32.92 6.45
CA HIS A 333 -92.28 34.09 7.27
C HIS A 333 -91.19 35.15 7.06
N ALA A 334 -91.59 36.33 6.60
CA ALA A 334 -90.83 37.57 6.59
C ALA A 334 -91.54 38.59 7.52
N PRO A 335 -91.04 39.82 7.70
CA PRO A 335 -89.82 40.20 8.42
C PRO A 335 -90.11 41.26 9.51
N GLY A 336 -89.20 41.43 10.48
CA GLY A 336 -89.22 42.57 11.42
C GLY A 336 -87.95 42.56 12.27
N ALA A 337 -86.94 43.37 11.97
CA ALA A 337 -86.79 44.79 12.31
C ALA A 337 -85.98 45.02 13.61
N ALA A 338 -84.78 45.55 13.40
CA ALA A 338 -84.12 46.63 14.14
C ALA A 338 -83.27 46.35 15.41
N HIS A 339 -82.22 47.19 15.49
CA HIS A 339 -81.31 47.52 16.60
C HIS A 339 -80.22 46.49 16.95
N GLY A 340 -78.94 46.83 17.10
CA GLY A 340 -78.24 48.12 17.10
C GLY A 340 -76.88 47.95 17.81
N GLY A 341 -75.86 48.73 17.40
CA GLY A 341 -74.57 48.87 18.08
C GLY A 341 -73.56 47.74 17.83
N ARG A 342 -72.24 47.94 17.85
CA ARG A 342 -71.44 49.08 18.29
C ARG A 342 -70.01 48.93 17.77
N GLN A 343 -69.42 50.04 17.36
CA GLN A 343 -68.00 50.21 17.03
C GLN A 343 -67.07 49.98 18.23
N LYS A 344 -65.91 49.37 17.98
CA LYS A 344 -64.57 49.61 18.57
C LYS A 344 -63.64 48.62 17.87
N GLY A 345 -62.57 48.96 17.17
CA GLY A 345 -61.57 50.02 17.30
C GLY A 345 -60.22 49.32 17.05
N PRO A 346 -59.26 49.94 16.35
CA PRO A 346 -58.05 49.28 15.86
C PRO A 346 -57.01 49.16 16.96
N ASP A 347 -56.20 48.10 16.93
CA ASP A 347 -54.94 48.10 17.68
C ASP A 347 -53.78 47.86 16.72
N ALA A 348 -52.86 48.81 16.78
CA ALA A 348 -51.67 48.91 15.96
C ALA A 348 -50.47 48.78 16.89
N GLY A 349 -49.46 48.07 16.41
CA GLY A 349 -48.11 48.14 16.94
C GLY A 349 -47.70 46.86 17.65
N HIS A 350 -46.66 46.22 17.14
CA HIS A 350 -45.34 46.38 17.72
C HIS A 350 -44.31 45.61 16.88
N THR A 351 -43.45 46.35 16.17
CA THR A 351 -42.10 45.89 15.80
C THR A 351 -41.27 45.79 17.09
N PRO A 352 -40.35 44.82 17.20
CA PRO A 352 -38.95 45.27 17.14
C PRO A 352 -38.03 44.29 16.40
N ALA A 353 -37.15 44.84 15.57
CA ALA A 353 -35.80 44.31 15.42
C ALA A 353 -35.01 44.63 16.70
N PRO A 354 -34.00 43.83 17.07
CA PRO A 354 -32.65 44.31 16.78
C PRO A 354 -31.62 43.23 16.42
N ASP A 355 -30.64 43.67 15.63
CA ASP A 355 -29.19 43.49 15.77
C ASP A 355 -28.55 42.16 16.24
N HIS A 356 -27.69 41.66 15.34
CA HIS A 356 -26.38 41.02 15.48
C HIS A 356 -25.67 41.04 16.86
N PRO A 357 -24.85 40.01 17.16
CA PRO A 357 -23.42 40.05 16.79
C PRO A 357 -22.89 38.69 16.28
N GLU A 358 -22.06 38.62 15.23
CA GLU A 358 -20.59 38.66 15.34
C GLU A 358 -20.04 37.99 16.60
N SER A 359 -19.55 36.74 16.46
CA SER A 359 -18.51 36.21 17.34
C SER A 359 -17.23 36.00 16.53
N GLU A 360 -16.51 37.08 16.29
CA GLU A 360 -15.05 37.03 16.26
C GLU A 360 -14.56 36.90 17.71
N GLY A 361 -13.91 35.77 18.01
CA GLY A 361 -13.30 35.46 19.30
C GLY A 361 -11.92 34.87 19.07
N THR A 362 -11.00 35.78 18.77
CA THR A 362 -9.54 35.66 18.75
C THR A 362 -8.98 35.05 20.03
N ALA A 363 -7.96 34.19 19.88
CA ALA A 363 -6.82 33.88 20.78
C ALA A 363 -7.13 33.68 22.29
N ASP A 364 -6.58 32.68 22.97
CA ASP A 364 -5.15 32.45 23.14
C ASP A 364 -4.99 31.28 24.12
N GLY A 365 -3.82 30.63 24.11
CA GLY A 365 -3.33 29.97 25.32
C GLY A 365 -3.36 28.44 25.36
N ARG A 366 -2.22 27.84 24.99
CA ARG A 366 -1.42 26.90 25.81
C ARG A 366 -2.21 25.72 26.42
N HIS A 367 -1.95 24.47 26.04
CA HIS A 367 -0.76 23.77 26.50
C HIS A 367 -0.39 22.63 25.55
N ALA A 368 0.83 22.69 25.04
CA ALA A 368 1.53 21.55 24.49
C ALA A 368 1.68 20.47 25.57
N ALA A 369 0.94 19.38 25.44
CA ALA A 369 1.27 18.14 26.10
C ALA A 369 2.51 17.57 25.38
N GLY A 370 3.69 17.87 25.94
CA GLY A 370 4.94 17.30 25.48
C GLY A 370 4.92 15.77 25.52
N PRO A 371 5.64 15.10 24.62
CA PRO A 371 5.72 13.64 24.62
C PRO A 371 6.31 13.17 25.96
N ALA A 372 5.55 12.29 26.62
CA ALA A 372 5.98 11.60 27.83
C ALA A 372 7.34 10.94 27.59
N ARG A 373 8.34 11.38 28.37
CA ARG A 373 9.64 10.73 28.47
C ARG A 373 9.43 9.25 28.79
N PRO A 374 10.03 8.31 28.04
CA PRO A 374 10.05 6.91 28.45
C PRO A 374 10.85 6.77 29.76
N PRO A 375 10.45 5.85 30.66
CA PRO A 375 11.15 5.60 31.91
C PRO A 375 12.58 5.11 31.65
N LYS A 376 13.53 5.64 32.43
CA LYS A 376 14.92 5.17 32.48
C LYS A 376 14.94 3.66 32.74
N ALA A 377 15.60 2.92 31.85
CA ALA A 377 15.91 1.51 32.06
C ALA A 377 16.74 1.33 33.34
N PRO A 378 16.46 0.29 34.17
CA PRO A 378 17.28 -0.03 35.31
C PRO A 378 18.67 -0.52 34.85
N THR A 379 19.69 0.11 35.43
CA THR A 379 21.10 -0.28 35.33
C THR A 379 21.24 -1.71 35.85
N ARG A 380 21.46 -2.68 34.94
CA ARG A 380 21.72 -4.06 35.33
C ARG A 380 23.17 -4.14 35.82
N ALA A 381 23.31 -4.47 37.10
CA ALA A 381 24.58 -4.69 37.78
C ALA A 381 25.40 -5.75 37.06
N SER A 382 26.67 -5.44 36.82
CA SER A 382 27.73 -6.41 36.55
C SER A 382 27.85 -7.34 37.76
N SER A 383 27.51 -8.61 37.58
CA SER A 383 27.96 -9.67 38.50
C SER A 383 29.28 -10.22 37.97
N THR A 384 30.23 -10.27 38.88
CA THR A 384 31.53 -10.93 38.79
C THR A 384 31.36 -12.43 38.99
#